data_AF-A0A0B8PJC0-F1
#
_entry.id   AF-A0A0B8PJC0-F1
#
_cell.length_a   1.000
_cell.length_b   1.000
_cell.length_c   1.000
_cell.angle_alpha   90.00
_cell.angle_beta   90.00
_cell.angle_gamma   90.00
#
_symmetry.space_group_name_H-M   'P 1'
#
loop_
_entity.id
_entity.type
_entity.pdbx_description
1 polymer ?
#
loop_
_entity_poly.entity_id
_entity_poly.type
_entity_poly.pdbx_seq_one_letter_code
_entity_poly.pdbx_strand_id
1 'polypeptide(L)'
;MTQPGVTQHIQKLEQACGAELIIKQGKRFELTEQGQKVYEYANQFMEEQQQLLNELKQDDENKGPISISCSGSLAQWLYPCLSPFKNSTLLSHRG
;
A
#
# COMPACT_ATOMS: atom_id res chain seq x y z
N MET A 1 -1.71 -17.37 4.51
CA MET A 1 -0.25 -17.61 4.48
C MET A 1 0.20 -18.05 5.86
N THR A 2 1.05 -19.09 5.95
CA THR A 2 1.58 -19.61 7.22
C THR A 2 3.03 -19.16 7.40
N GLN A 3 3.50 -19.06 8.65
CA GLN A 3 4.89 -18.68 8.99
C GLN A 3 5.99 -19.46 8.21
N PRO A 4 5.84 -20.77 7.92
CA PRO A 4 6.81 -21.51 7.09
C PRO A 4 6.88 -21.02 5.63
N GLY A 5 5.75 -20.58 5.06
CA GLY A 5 5.70 -20.08 3.69
C GLY A 5 6.47 -18.78 3.53
N VAL A 6 6.34 -17.86 4.49
CA VAL A 6 7.06 -16.57 4.45
C VAL A 6 8.57 -16.77 4.52
N THR A 7 9.05 -17.65 5.41
CA THR A 7 10.48 -17.99 5.49
C THR A 7 11.00 -18.57 4.19
N GLN A 8 10.24 -19.45 3.53
CA GLN A 8 10.64 -20.04 2.25
C GLN A 8 10.72 -18.98 1.13
N HIS A 9 9.82 -18.00 1.12
CA HIS A 9 9.86 -16.90 0.15
C HIS A 9 11.09 -16.01 0.37
N ILE A 10 11.44 -15.70 1.62
CA ILE A 10 12.66 -14.94 1.93
C ILE A 10 13.90 -15.69 1.47
N GLN A 11 14.00 -16.99 1.75
CA GLN A 11 15.15 -17.80 1.31
C GLN A 11 15.31 -17.83 -0.21
N LYS A 12 14.21 -17.92 -0.96
CA LYS A 12 14.25 -17.85 -2.43
C LYS A 12 14.71 -16.47 -2.92
N LEU A 13 14.28 -15.41 -2.24
CA LEU A 13 14.71 -14.05 -2.55
C LEU A 13 16.21 -13.87 -2.28
N GLU A 14 16.71 -14.35 -1.14
CA GLU A 14 18.14 -14.36 -0.80
C GLU A 14 18.96 -15.14 -1.83
N GLN A 15 18.48 -16.30 -2.29
CA GLN A 15 19.11 -17.08 -3.36
C GLN A 15 19.16 -16.33 -4.69
N ALA A 16 18.08 -15.63 -5.06
CA ALA A 16 18.03 -14.85 -6.30
C ALA A 16 18.94 -13.61 -6.23
N CYS A 17 19.04 -12.97 -5.06
CA CYS A 17 19.92 -11.83 -4.82
C CYS A 17 21.39 -12.24 -4.66
N GLY A 18 21.67 -13.51 -4.35
CA GLY A 18 23.02 -13.98 -4.03
C GLY A 18 23.58 -13.39 -2.73
N ALA A 19 22.71 -12.92 -1.83
CA ALA A 19 23.07 -12.24 -0.59
C ALA A 19 22.07 -12.56 0.52
N GLU A 20 22.56 -12.65 1.75
CA GLU A 20 21.69 -12.70 2.93
C GLU A 20 21.02 -11.34 3.12
N LEU A 21 19.70 -11.34 3.24
CA LEU A 21 18.89 -10.14 3.40
C LEU A 21 18.43 -9.97 4.86
N ILE A 22 18.33 -11.07 5.61
CA ILE A 22 17.98 -11.06 7.03
C ILE A 22 19.03 -11.77 7.87
N ILE A 23 19.31 -11.24 9.06
CA ILE A 23 20.12 -11.89 10.09
C ILE A 23 19.28 -12.16 11.33
N LYS A 24 19.47 -13.32 11.96
CA LYS A 24 18.75 -13.68 13.19
C LYS A 24 19.47 -13.11 14.41
N GLN A 25 18.76 -12.29 15.17
CA GLN A 25 19.14 -11.80 16.49
C GLN A 25 18.24 -12.48 17.55
N GLY A 26 18.61 -13.70 17.96
CA GLY A 26 17.85 -14.49 18.94
C GLY A 26 16.44 -14.85 18.45
N LYS A 27 15.41 -14.28 19.10
CA LYS A 27 13.98 -14.44 18.70
C LYS A 27 13.51 -13.42 17.65
N ARG A 28 14.39 -12.49 17.25
CA ARG A 28 14.11 -11.45 16.25
C ARG A 28 15.00 -11.64 15.04
N PHE A 29 14.67 -10.93 13.98
CA PHE A 29 15.55 -10.78 12.82
C PHE A 29 15.71 -9.29 12.53
N GLU A 30 16.81 -8.97 11.88
CA GLU A 30 17.13 -7.63 11.40
C GLU A 30 17.55 -7.71 9.94
N LEU A 31 17.40 -6.61 9.20
CA LEU A 31 17.86 -6.52 7.82
C LEU A 31 19.39 -6.40 7.80
N THR A 32 20.03 -7.07 6.84
CA THR A 32 21.42 -6.77 6.49
C THR A 32 21.49 -5.46 5.71
N GLU A 33 22.70 -4.96 5.46
CA GLU A 33 22.89 -3.80 4.56
C GLU A 33 22.30 -4.06 3.16
N GLN A 34 22.43 -5.29 2.65
CA GLN A 34 21.83 -5.67 1.36
C GLN A 34 20.32 -5.83 1.47
N GLY A 35 19.83 -6.37 2.60
CA GLY A 35 18.41 -6.43 2.94
C GLY A 35 17.75 -5.05 2.93
N GLN A 36 18.43 -4.05 3.48
CA GLN A 36 17.95 -2.67 3.50
C GLN A 36 17.80 -2.09 2.09
N LYS A 37 18.79 -2.30 1.21
CA LYS A 37 18.72 -1.84 -0.19
C LYS A 37 17.58 -2.51 -0.96
N VAL A 38 17.41 -3.83 -0.78
CA VAL A 38 16.30 -4.57 -1.40
C VAL A 38 14.96 -4.09 -0.87
N TYR A 39 14.87 -3.80 0.43
CA TYR A 39 13.66 -3.29 1.07
C TYR A 39 13.25 -1.90 0.53
N GLU A 40 14.21 -0.97 0.44
CA GLU A 40 13.98 0.36 -0.13
C GLU A 40 13.53 0.28 -1.59
N TYR A 41 14.21 -0.53 -2.40
CA TYR A 41 13.82 -0.77 -3.78
C TYR A 41 12.41 -1.38 -3.89
N ALA A 42 12.09 -2.36 -3.05
CA ALA A 42 10.78 -3.01 -3.06
C ALA A 42 9.66 -2.02 -2.72
N ASN A 43 9.86 -1.12 -1.74
CA ASN A 43 8.89 -0.08 -1.41
C ASN A 43 8.66 0.86 -2.60
N GLN A 44 9.73 1.37 -3.21
CA GLN A 44 9.61 2.23 -4.38
C GLN A 44 8.89 1.52 -5.53
N PHE A 45 9.24 0.26 -5.80
CA PHE A 45 8.60 -0.55 -6.84
C PHE A 45 7.10 -0.74 -6.58
N MET A 46 6.69 -0.96 -5.33
CA MET A 46 5.27 -1.08 -4.96
C MET A 46 4.52 0.24 -5.15
N GLU A 47 5.14 1.38 -4.84
CA GLU A 47 4.57 2.70 -5.10
C GLU A 47 4.40 2.97 -6.60
N GLU A 48 5.44 2.71 -7.39
CA GLU A 48 5.40 2.84 -8.86
C GLU A 48 4.34 1.93 -9.48
N GLN A 49 4.26 0.67 -9.03
CA GLN A 49 3.23 -0.27 -9.47
C GLN A 49 1.84 0.25 -9.12
N GLN A 50 1.63 0.76 -7.91
CA GLN A 50 0.35 1.28 -7.48
C GLN A 50 -0.03 2.54 -8.28
N GLN A 51 0.93 3.41 -8.58
CA GLN A 51 0.73 4.58 -9.42
C GLN A 51 0.31 4.17 -10.83
N LEU A 52 1.03 3.24 -11.46
CA LEU A 52 0.68 2.72 -12.79
C LEU A 52 -0.74 2.13 -12.80
N LEU A 53 -1.09 1.33 -11.80
CA LEU A 53 -2.43 0.77 -11.70
C LEU A 53 -3.49 1.87 -11.55
N ASN A 54 -3.20 2.94 -10.81
CA ASN A 54 -4.10 4.08 -10.68
C ASN A 54 -4.24 4.87 -11.99
N GLU A 55 -3.16 5.08 -12.72
CA GLU A 55 -3.17 5.74 -14.04
C GLU A 55 -3.98 4.92 -15.05
N LEU A 56 -3.79 3.60 -15.10
CA LEU A 56 -4.57 2.71 -15.96
C LEU A 56 -6.06 2.68 -15.60
N LYS A 57 -6.40 2.94 -14.34
CA LYS A 57 -7.77 3.07 -13.87
C LYS A 57 -8.38 4.45 -14.18
N GLN A 58 -7.56 5.50 -14.35
CA GLN A 58 -8.05 6.86 -14.55
C GLN A 58 -8.79 7.09 -15.86
N ASP A 59 -8.73 6.17 -16.84
CA ASP A 59 -9.57 6.24 -18.03
C ASP A 59 -11.08 6.03 -17.73
N ASP A 60 -11.46 5.53 -16.54
CA ASP A 60 -12.87 5.33 -16.14
C ASP A 60 -13.22 5.79 -14.69
N GLU A 61 -12.24 5.94 -13.78
CA GLU A 61 -12.47 5.74 -12.32
C GLU A 61 -12.59 7.02 -11.44
N ASN A 62 -12.74 8.23 -11.99
CA ASN A 62 -13.10 9.42 -11.18
C ASN A 62 -14.56 9.41 -10.67
N LYS A 63 -15.24 8.27 -10.78
CA LYS A 63 -16.60 8.02 -10.29
C LYS A 63 -16.62 6.70 -9.53
N GLY A 64 -16.70 6.77 -8.21
CA GLY A 64 -16.86 5.58 -7.37
C GLY A 64 -17.15 5.94 -5.90
N PRO A 65 -17.88 5.10 -5.16
CA PRO A 65 -18.13 5.33 -3.75
C PRO A 65 -16.85 5.12 -2.94
N ILE A 66 -16.34 6.18 -2.29
CA ILE A 66 -15.23 6.11 -1.33
C ILE A 66 -15.80 5.87 0.06
N SER A 67 -15.31 4.84 0.76
CA SER A 67 -15.66 4.57 2.15
C SER A 67 -14.44 4.75 3.05
N ILE A 68 -14.59 5.50 4.14
CA ILE A 68 -13.54 5.77 5.13
C ILE A 68 -14.02 5.24 6.48
N SER A 69 -13.25 4.31 7.05
CA SER A 69 -13.48 3.78 8.40
C SER A 69 -12.51 4.41 9.38
N CYS A 70 -13.02 5.10 10.40
CA CYS A 70 -12.22 5.75 11.44
C CYS A 70 -12.95 5.72 12.79
N SER A 71 -12.25 6.09 13.88
CA SER A 71 -12.90 6.24 15.18
C SER A 71 -13.93 7.37 15.15
N GLY A 72 -14.97 7.29 15.98
CA GLY A 72 -16.05 8.28 15.98
C GLY A 72 -15.58 9.73 16.22
N SER A 73 -14.52 9.92 17.01
CA SER A 73 -13.90 11.23 17.25
C SER A 73 -13.19 11.78 16.00
N LEU A 74 -12.52 10.92 15.23
CA LEU A 74 -11.92 11.28 13.94
C LEU A 74 -12.98 11.61 12.89
N ALA A 75 -14.08 10.84 12.85
CA ALA A 75 -15.18 11.08 11.93
C ALA A 75 -15.81 12.47 12.12
N GLN A 76 -16.02 12.88 13.38
CA GLN A 76 -16.58 14.19 13.69
C GLN A 76 -15.63 15.35 13.34
N TRP A 77 -14.32 15.11 13.45
CA TRP A 77 -13.31 16.08 13.04
C TRP A 77 -13.16 16.18 11.52
N LEU A 78 -13.29 15.07 10.79
CA LEU A 78 -13.21 15.01 9.33
C LEU A 78 -14.47 15.53 8.63
N TYR A 79 -15.63 15.45 9.28
CA TYR A 79 -16.92 15.79 8.68
C TYR A 79 -16.99 17.21 8.07
N PRO A 80 -16.53 18.29 8.73
CA PRO A 80 -16.53 19.63 8.14
C PRO A 80 -15.66 19.72 6.88
N CYS A 81 -14.50 19.04 6.87
CA CYS A 81 -13.58 19.02 5.73
C CYS A 81 -14.11 18.23 4.53
N LEU A 82 -14.93 17.21 4.76
CA LEU A 82 -15.53 16.38 3.71
C LEU A 82 -16.88 16.91 3.20
N SER A 83 -17.50 17.84 3.93
CA SER A 83 -18.76 18.49 3.52
C SER A 83 -18.75 19.11 2.11
N PRO A 84 -17.65 19.68 1.57
CA PRO A 84 -17.63 20.24 0.22
C PRO A 84 -17.70 19.17 -0.88
N PHE A 85 -17.13 17.99 -0.62
CA PHE A 85 -17.07 16.89 -1.58
C PHE A 85 -18.42 16.17 -1.77
N LYS A 86 -19.38 16.40 -0.87
CA LYS A 86 -20.71 15.77 -0.94
C LYS A 86 -21.61 16.38 -2.02
N ASN A 87 -21.30 17.58 -2.51
CA ASN A 87 -22.17 18.35 -3.42
C ASN A 87 -21.75 18.35 -4.90
N SER A 88 -20.65 17.70 -5.29
CA SER A 88 -20.16 17.75 -6.68
C SER A 88 -20.68 16.64 -7.61
N THR A 89 -21.63 15.80 -7.17
CA THR A 89 -22.12 14.65 -7.97
C THR A 89 -23.60 14.73 -8.38
N LEU A 90 -24.28 15.87 -8.21
CA LEU A 90 -25.71 16.04 -8.55
C LEU A 90 -26.01 17.14 -9.58
N LEU A 91 -25.15 17.37 -10.58
CA LEU A 91 -25.45 18.26 -11.72
C LEU A 91 -25.02 17.66 -13.06
N SER A 92 -25.62 16.53 -13.44
CA SER A 92 -25.75 16.03 -14.83
C SER A 92 -26.58 14.74 -14.74
N HIS A 93 -27.75 14.55 -15.35
CA HIS A 93 -28.44 15.23 -16.42
C HIS A 93 -29.93 14.85 -16.25
N ARG A 94 -30.81 15.83 -16.06
CA ARG A 94 -32.27 15.67 -16.20
C ARG A 94 -32.61 16.42 -17.48
N GLY A 95 -32.91 15.68 -18.55
CA GLY A 95 -33.30 16.18 -19.86
C GLY A 95 -33.81 15.00 -20.68
#